data_AF-A0A7Y5FXK6-F1
#
_entry.id   AF-A0A7Y5FXK6-F1
#
_cell.length_a   1.000
_cell.length_b   1.000
_cell.length_c   1.000
_cell.angle_alpha   90.00
_cell.angle_beta   90.00
_cell.angle_gamma   90.00
#
_symmetry.space_group_name_H-M   'P 1'
#
loop_
_entity.id
_entity.type
_entity.pdbx_description
1 polymer ?
#
loop_
_entity_poly.entity_id
_entity_poly.type
_entity_poly.pdbx_seq_one_letter_code
_entity_poly.pdbx_strand_id
1 'polypeptide(L)' 'MYGDNDAEIVESDEEKPGVVLDYDAKGNIVSMEILDASQRITQPTRMEYELAA' A
#
# COMPACT_ATOMS: atom_id res chain seq x y z
N MET A 1 13.99 -2.06 10.58
CA MET A 1 12.68 -1.37 10.55
C MET A 1 12.15 -1.69 9.17
N TYR A 2 11.03 -2.41 9.08
CA TYR A 2 10.59 -3.13 7.88
C TYR A 2 10.38 -2.16 6.70
N GLY A 3 11.07 -2.35 5.57
CA GLY A 3 10.88 -1.49 4.39
C GLY A 3 11.90 -1.59 3.25
N ASP A 4 13.12 -2.09 3.47
CA ASP A 4 14.10 -2.24 2.37
C ASP A 4 13.84 -3.54 1.59
N ASN A 5 12.79 -3.56 0.78
CA ASN A 5 12.85 -4.30 -0.48
C ASN A 5 13.36 -3.29 -1.51
N ASP A 6 14.45 -3.64 -2.20
CA ASP A 6 15.37 -2.76 -2.97
C ASP A 6 14.77 -1.90 -4.11
N ALA A 7 13.45 -1.75 -4.22
CA ALA A 7 12.79 -0.90 -5.21
C ALA A 7 12.65 0.55 -4.69
N GLU A 8 13.31 1.48 -5.39
CA GLU A 8 13.17 2.91 -5.13
C GLU A 8 11.74 3.38 -5.43
N ILE A 9 11.09 4.01 -4.45
CA ILE A 9 9.81 4.69 -4.63
C ILE A 9 10.08 5.96 -5.42
N VAL A 10 9.43 6.11 -6.57
CA VAL A 10 9.58 7.30 -7.42
C VAL A 10 8.30 8.13 -7.49
N GLU A 11 7.17 7.53 -7.11
CA GLU A 11 5.85 8.14 -7.15
C GLU A 11 5.01 7.67 -5.95
N SER A 12 4.20 8.58 -5.42
CA SER A 12 3.26 8.36 -4.32
C SER A 12 1.97 9.09 -4.65
N ASP A 13 0.86 8.38 -4.76
CA ASP A 13 -0.44 8.94 -5.18
C ASP A 13 -1.60 8.51 -4.28
N GLU A 14 -2.53 9.45 -4.03
CA GLU A 14 -3.78 9.20 -3.31
C GLU A 14 -4.88 8.79 -4.30
N GLU A 15 -4.84 7.53 -4.72
CA GLU A 15 -5.77 6.93 -5.69
C GLU A 15 -7.25 7.08 -5.28
N LYS A 16 -7.53 7.07 -3.97
CA LYS A 16 -8.84 7.31 -3.38
C LYS A 16 -8.66 8.05 -2.05
N PRO A 17 -9.65 8.84 -1.58
CA PRO A 17 -9.56 9.51 -0.29
C PRO A 17 -9.17 8.56 0.86
N GLY A 18 -7.96 8.73 1.39
CA GLY A 18 -7.39 7.91 2.45
C GLY A 18 -6.68 6.64 2.03
N VAL A 19 -6.47 6.38 0.74
CA VAL A 19 -5.71 5.25 0.21
C VAL A 19 -4.56 5.79 -0.64
N VAL A 20 -3.34 5.54 -0.20
CA VAL A 20 -2.11 5.99 -0.87
C VAL A 20 -1.37 4.78 -1.41
N LEU A 21 -0.98 4.83 -2.68
CA LEU A 21 -0.14 3.81 -3.32
C LEU A 21 1.20 4.42 -3.73
N ASP A 22 2.27 3.72 -3.41
CA ASP A 22 3.62 4.06 -3.84
C ASP A 22 4.06 3.14 -4.97
N TYR A 23 4.69 3.73 -5.99
CA TYR A 23 5.12 3.02 -7.19
C TYR A 23 6.63 3.09 -7.40
N ASP A 24 7.19 2.00 -7.93
CA ASP A 24 8.55 1.98 -8.48
C ASP A 24 8.60 2.60 -9.88
N ALA A 25 9.80 2.79 -10.43
CA ALA A 25 10.00 3.36 -11.77
C ALA A 25 9.38 2.53 -12.93
N LYS A 26 8.92 1.31 -12.68
CA LYS A 26 8.23 0.46 -13.65
C LYS A 26 6.71 0.48 -13.47
N GLY A 27 6.19 1.21 -12.48
CA GLY A 27 4.77 1.27 -12.13
C GLY A 27 4.29 0.08 -11.30
N ASN A 28 5.18 -0.69 -10.67
CA ASN A 28 4.77 -1.72 -9.72
C ASN A 28 4.48 -1.09 -8.35
N ILE A 29 3.47 -1.60 -7.65
CA ILE A 29 3.16 -1.18 -6.28
C ILE A 29 4.28 -1.65 -5.35
N VAL A 30 4.90 -0.70 -4.65
CA VAL A 30 5.91 -0.95 -3.60
C VAL A 30 5.26 -0.93 -2.22
N SER A 31 4.31 -0.02 -2.02
CA SER A 31 3.68 0.23 -0.74
C SER A 31 2.19 0.59 -0.92
N MET A 32 1.38 0.27 0.10
CA MET A 32 -0.03 0.64 0.19
C MET A 32 -0.33 1.10 1.61
N GLU A 33 -0.89 2.29 1.75
CA GLU A 33 -1.32 2.85 3.02
C GLU A 33 -2.84 3.09 3.02
N ILE A 34 -3.50 2.74 4.13
CA ILE A 34 -4.90 3.10 4.38
C ILE A 34 -4.95 3.98 5.63
N LEU A 35 -5.13 5.28 5.41
CA LEU A 35 -5.23 6.28 6.46
C LEU A 35 -6.54 6.10 7.22
N ASP A 36 -6.53 6.34 8.54
CA ASP A 36 -7.69 6.23 9.42
C ASP A 36 -8.50 4.93 9.24
N ALA A 37 -7.82 3.80 9.00
CA ALA A 37 -8.45 2.51 8.74
C ALA A 37 -9.52 2.14 9.78
N SER A 38 -9.31 2.50 11.05
CA SER A 38 -10.26 2.25 12.14
C SER A 38 -11.63 2.93 11.97
N GLN A 39 -11.69 4.02 11.21
CA GLN A 39 -12.92 4.76 10.91
C GLN A 39 -13.55 4.35 9.58
N ARG A 40 -12.77 3.72 8.69
CA ARG A 40 -13.15 3.43 7.30
C ARG A 40 -13.42 1.95 7.03
N ILE A 41 -12.87 1.05 7.85
CA ILE A 41 -12.88 -0.40 7.62
C ILE A 41 -13.44 -1.11 8.86
N THR A 42 -14.31 -2.10 8.64
CA THR A 42 -14.94 -2.89 9.72
C THR A 42 -13.94 -3.72 10.53
N GLN A 43 -12.92 -4.28 9.89
CA GLN A 43 -11.84 -5.05 10.53
C GLN A 43 -10.48 -4.46 10.16
N PRO A 44 -10.09 -3.30 10.74
CA PRO A 44 -8.93 -2.52 10.29
C PRO A 44 -7.58 -3.23 10.50
N THR A 45 -7.56 -4.32 11.27
CA THR A 45 -6.36 -5.12 11.58
C THR A 45 -6.33 -6.45 10.85
N ARG A 46 -7.32 -6.77 10.01
CA ARG A 46 -7.37 -8.00 9.21
C ARG A 46 -6.92 -7.72 7.78
N MET A 47 -5.99 -8.52 7.29
CA MET A 47 -5.55 -8.50 5.89
C MET A 47 -5.68 -9.91 5.32
N GLU A 48 -6.23 -10.01 4.11
CA GLU A 48 -6.30 -11.24 3.33
C GLU A 48 -5.54 -11.01 2.02
N TYR A 49 -4.70 -11.95 1.65
CA TYR A 49 -3.96 -11.91 0.39
C TYR A 49 -3.87 -13.32 -0.18
N GLU A 50 -3.79 -13.39 -1.50
CA GLU A 50 -3.58 -14.64 -2.24
C GLU A 50 -2.38 -14.47 -3.16
N LEU A 51 -1.57 -15.51 -3.26
CA LEU A 51 -0.44 -15.57 -4.17
C LEU A 51 -0.78 -16.55 -5.28
N ALA A 52 -0.74 -16.08 -6.52
CA ALA A 52 -0.72 -16.97 -7.68
C ALA A 52 0.64 -17.70 -7.71
N ALA A 53 0.62 -19.01 -7.98
CA ALA A 53 1.80 -19.84 -8.15
C ALA A 53 2.38 -19.71 -9.57
#